data_AF-A0A8C9W0K3-F1
#
_entry.id   AF-A0A8C9W0K3-F1
#
_cell.length_a   1.000
_cell.length_b   1.000
_cell.length_c   1.000
_cell.angle_alpha   90.00
_cell.angle_beta   90.00
_cell.angle_gamma   90.00
#
_symmetry.space_group_name_H-M   'P 1'
#
loop_
_entity.id
_entity.type
_entity.pdbx_description
1 polymer ?
#
loop_
_entity_poly.entity_id
_entity_poly.type
_entity_poly.pdbx_seq_one_letter_code
_entity_poly.pdbx_strand_id
1 'polypeptide(L)'
;MLYILLWNIIIRLSSQSVLIPLNNFLCRLNELLKHFEMYGFGTELPMTGDKVFVHYVGTLLDGTKFDSSRDRGEKFSFDLGKGQVIKAWDLGVATMKVGEVCHLICKPEYAYGSAGSPPKIPPHAILVFEVELFEFRGEDITEDEDGGIIRRIITKGEGYTKPNEGATVEVTLEGTFEGCVFDQKDVKFEIGDCESFNLPVGVEKAIMAMEQGEESLFTIAPKYGYGSAGNAKLSVPPSATLQYKIKLTAFEKAKESWEMNTDEKLEQSSIVKEKGTQYFKEGKFKQASVQYKKIVSWLEHESGLQEEDEKRARVLRLAAHLNLAMCYLKLQEQNQALENCNKALELDANNEKAVFRRAEALFAMKEFERARDDFQKVTQLYPNNKAARAQVAVCQRHIKEQHEKDKRLYANMFQKFVERDAKKEAEKGKEEEKGSSKMDIEEDGAEVQIEA
;
A
#
# COMPACT_ATOMS: atom_id res chain seq x y z
N MET A 1 -25.99 56.26 9.07
CA MET A 1 -26.91 56.44 7.92
C MET A 1 -26.29 57.48 7.00
N LEU A 2 -25.35 57.06 6.14
CA LEU A 2 -24.78 57.86 5.06
C LEU A 2 -25.12 57.16 3.76
N TYR A 3 -25.56 57.95 2.79
CA TYR A 3 -26.41 57.55 1.68
C TYR A 3 -25.79 56.54 0.71
N ILE A 4 -26.61 55.55 0.40
CA ILE A 4 -26.67 54.83 -0.88
C ILE A 4 -26.79 55.88 -2.00
N LEU A 5 -25.79 55.97 -2.88
CA LEU A 5 -25.86 56.33 -4.32
C LEU A 5 -24.48 56.75 -4.85
N LEU A 6 -23.79 55.81 -5.50
CA LEU A 6 -23.04 56.03 -6.75
C LEU A 6 -22.77 54.66 -7.36
N TRP A 7 -23.56 54.34 -8.38
CA TRP A 7 -23.51 53.10 -9.15
C TRP A 7 -22.35 53.15 -10.15
N ASN A 8 -21.75 51.98 -10.40
CA ASN A 8 -20.66 51.64 -11.34
C ASN A 8 -19.23 51.72 -10.75
N ILE A 9 -18.66 50.54 -10.48
CA ILE A 9 -17.20 50.36 -10.41
C ILE A 9 -16.72 50.25 -11.86
N ILE A 10 -15.97 51.24 -12.34
CA ILE A 10 -15.33 51.20 -13.65
C ILE A 10 -14.01 50.43 -13.48
N ILE A 11 -13.97 49.16 -13.90
CA ILE A 11 -12.73 48.41 -14.04
C ILE A 11 -12.19 48.72 -15.44
N ARG A 12 -11.05 49.43 -15.54
CA ARG A 12 -10.35 49.64 -16.81
C ARG A 12 -9.50 48.40 -17.10
N LEU A 13 -10.06 47.44 -17.82
CA LEU A 13 -9.28 46.43 -18.54
C LEU A 13 -8.73 47.06 -19.82
N SER A 14 -7.52 46.67 -20.22
CA SER A 14 -6.82 47.28 -21.36
C SER A 14 -7.68 47.28 -22.62
N SER A 15 -7.82 48.48 -23.21
CA SER A 15 -8.39 48.80 -24.53
C SER A 15 -9.91 48.88 -24.70
N GLN A 16 -10.75 48.46 -23.74
CA GLN A 16 -12.20 48.78 -23.77
C GLN A 16 -12.76 48.99 -22.35
N SER A 17 -13.39 50.14 -22.13
CA SER A 17 -14.06 50.46 -20.86
C SER A 17 -15.40 49.73 -20.78
N VAL A 18 -15.44 48.59 -20.09
CA VAL A 18 -16.70 47.85 -19.86
C VAL A 18 -17.35 48.39 -18.58
N LEU A 19 -18.52 49.02 -18.72
CA LEU A 19 -19.42 49.33 -17.60
C LEU A 19 -20.07 48.01 -17.15
N ILE A 20 -19.64 47.45 -16.02
CA ILE A 20 -20.25 46.24 -15.45
C ILE A 20 -21.35 46.68 -14.46
N PRO A 21 -22.65 46.42 -14.75
CA PRO A 21 -23.73 46.74 -13.83
C PRO A 21 -23.59 45.93 -12.53
N LEU A 22 -23.85 46.55 -11.39
CA LEU A 22 -23.84 45.93 -10.05
C LEU A 22 -24.78 44.69 -9.92
N ASN A 23 -25.67 44.46 -10.88
CA ASN A 23 -26.53 43.26 -10.90
C ASN A 23 -25.81 41.97 -11.34
N ASN A 24 -24.55 42.05 -11.79
CA ASN A 24 -23.73 40.87 -12.14
C ASN A 24 -22.80 40.38 -11.01
N PHE A 25 -22.92 40.92 -9.79
CA PHE A 25 -22.19 40.40 -8.63
C PHE A 25 -22.86 39.11 -8.14
N LEU A 26 -22.34 37.96 -8.56
CA LEU A 26 -22.75 36.65 -8.07
C LEU A 26 -21.78 36.18 -6.98
N CYS A 27 -22.34 36.04 -5.77
CA CYS A 27 -21.75 35.59 -4.50
C CYS A 27 -20.89 36.63 -3.75
N ARG A 28 -21.47 37.22 -2.69
CA ARG A 28 -20.75 37.99 -1.67
C ARG A 28 -20.28 37.01 -0.60
N LEU A 29 -19.00 36.65 -0.61
CA LEU A 29 -18.40 35.76 0.39
C LEU A 29 -17.72 36.61 1.47
N ASN A 30 -18.43 36.91 2.56
CA ASN A 30 -17.85 37.58 3.74
C ASN A 30 -16.99 38.83 3.42
N GLU A 31 -17.42 39.66 2.44
CA GLU A 31 -16.75 40.87 1.92
C GLU A 31 -15.74 40.72 0.75
N LEU A 32 -15.53 39.50 0.23
CA LEU A 32 -14.91 39.25 -1.07
C LEU A 32 -15.95 39.40 -2.19
N LEU A 33 -15.63 40.16 -3.24
CA LEU A 33 -16.44 40.24 -4.45
C LEU A 33 -15.77 39.42 -5.56
N LYS A 34 -16.52 38.47 -6.11
CA LYS A 34 -16.12 37.66 -7.24
C LYS A 34 -16.96 38.01 -8.46
N HIS A 35 -16.31 38.17 -9.61
CA HIS A 35 -16.95 38.37 -10.90
C HIS A 35 -16.44 37.33 -11.90
N PHE A 36 -17.34 36.68 -12.63
CA PHE A 36 -16.97 35.65 -13.62
C PHE A 36 -16.71 36.31 -14.97
N GLU A 37 -15.54 36.03 -15.55
CA GLU A 37 -15.26 36.33 -16.95
C GLU A 37 -15.55 35.11 -17.82
N MET A 38 -15.14 33.92 -17.35
CA MET A 38 -15.39 32.64 -18.02
C MET A 38 -15.80 31.60 -16.99
N TYR A 39 -16.89 30.89 -17.25
CA TYR A 39 -17.33 29.79 -16.40
C TYR A 39 -16.48 28.54 -16.66
N GLY A 40 -16.05 27.88 -15.57
CA GLY A 40 -15.41 26.57 -15.66
C GLY A 40 -16.40 25.43 -15.90
N PHE A 41 -15.88 24.22 -16.10
CA PHE A 41 -16.63 23.00 -16.35
C PHE A 41 -16.56 22.03 -15.16
N GLY A 42 -17.45 21.02 -15.17
CA GLY A 42 -17.55 20.04 -14.09
C GLY A 42 -18.35 20.51 -12.88
N THR A 43 -18.43 19.64 -11.87
CA THR A 43 -19.19 19.85 -10.63
C THR A 43 -18.31 19.94 -9.39
N GLU A 44 -17.04 19.53 -9.48
CA GLU A 44 -16.11 19.56 -8.37
C GLU A 44 -15.47 20.93 -8.18
N LEU A 45 -15.16 21.23 -6.92
CA LEU A 45 -14.46 22.44 -6.50
C LEU A 45 -13.22 22.02 -5.69
N PRO A 46 -12.12 22.79 -5.72
CA PRO A 46 -10.99 22.58 -4.83
C PRO A 46 -11.40 22.57 -3.35
N MET A 47 -10.79 21.70 -2.57
CA MET A 47 -11.00 21.58 -1.12
C MET A 47 -9.75 22.03 -0.36
N THR A 48 -9.92 22.34 0.93
CA THR A 48 -8.78 22.64 1.80
C THR A 48 -7.77 21.49 1.76
N GLY A 49 -6.51 21.84 1.49
CA GLY A 49 -5.41 20.89 1.34
C GLY A 49 -5.09 20.49 -0.10
N ASP A 50 -6.00 20.72 -1.05
CA ASP A 50 -5.72 20.45 -2.47
C ASP A 50 -4.60 21.35 -2.99
N LYS A 51 -3.74 20.78 -3.83
CA LYS A 51 -2.77 21.54 -4.60
C LYS A 51 -3.44 22.11 -5.84
N VAL A 52 -3.54 23.43 -5.92
CA VAL A 52 -4.19 24.12 -7.04
C VAL A 52 -3.16 24.72 -7.99
N PHE A 53 -3.49 24.80 -9.27
CA PHE A 53 -2.64 25.35 -10.33
C PHE A 53 -3.39 26.46 -11.07
N VAL A 54 -2.87 27.68 -10.98
CA VAL A 54 -3.54 28.88 -11.50
C VAL A 54 -2.62 29.75 -12.34
N HIS A 55 -3.20 30.48 -13.30
CA HIS A 55 -2.61 31.76 -13.72
C HIS A 55 -3.31 32.93 -13.05
N TYR A 56 -2.58 34.03 -12.89
CA TYR A 56 -3.16 35.26 -12.37
C TYR A 56 -2.48 36.53 -12.89
N VAL A 57 -3.23 37.62 -12.78
CA VAL A 57 -2.76 39.01 -12.93
C VAL A 57 -3.26 39.80 -11.73
N GLY A 58 -2.35 40.39 -10.96
CA GLY A 58 -2.66 41.22 -9.79
C GLY A 58 -2.45 42.71 -10.09
N THR A 59 -3.49 43.51 -9.88
CA THR A 59 -3.46 44.97 -10.06
C THR A 59 -3.97 45.71 -8.83
N LEU A 60 -3.50 46.93 -8.62
CA LEU A 60 -4.14 47.88 -7.73
C LEU A 60 -5.47 48.34 -8.33
N LEU A 61 -6.30 49.00 -7.51
CA LEU A 61 -7.61 49.51 -7.95
C LEU A 61 -7.52 50.54 -9.11
N ASP A 62 -6.39 51.23 -9.23
CA ASP A 62 -6.12 52.17 -10.33
C ASP A 62 -5.68 51.48 -11.64
N GLY A 63 -5.56 50.15 -11.65
CA GLY A 63 -5.12 49.34 -12.78
C GLY A 63 -3.61 49.09 -12.82
N THR A 64 -2.82 49.62 -11.89
CA THR A 64 -1.37 49.39 -11.83
C THR A 64 -1.09 47.92 -11.55
N LYS A 65 -0.52 47.20 -12.53
CA LYS A 65 -0.10 45.80 -12.37
C LYS A 65 1.10 45.72 -11.43
N PHE A 66 0.98 44.96 -10.34
CA PHE A 66 2.07 44.76 -9.39
C PHE A 66 2.71 43.36 -9.51
N ASP A 67 1.97 42.37 -10.02
CA ASP A 67 2.46 41.01 -10.19
C ASP A 67 1.62 40.22 -11.22
N SER A 68 2.22 39.26 -11.91
CA SER A 68 1.51 38.34 -12.81
C SER A 68 2.32 37.07 -13.04
N SER A 69 1.65 35.91 -12.96
CA SER A 69 2.27 34.64 -13.37
C SER A 69 2.30 34.46 -14.88
N ARG A 70 1.41 35.14 -15.62
CA ARG A 70 1.40 35.12 -17.10
C ARG A 70 2.67 35.77 -17.67
N ASP A 71 3.14 36.87 -17.06
CA ASP A 71 4.40 37.53 -17.43
C ASP A 71 5.62 36.61 -17.24
N ARG A 72 5.51 35.62 -16.33
CA ARG A 72 6.56 34.63 -16.08
C ARG A 72 6.47 33.40 -16.97
N GLY A 73 5.35 33.20 -17.66
CA GLY A 73 5.10 32.02 -18.50
C GLY A 73 4.91 30.71 -17.74
N GLU A 74 4.84 30.74 -16.40
CA GLU A 74 4.71 29.55 -15.56
C GLU A 74 3.48 29.65 -14.65
N LYS A 75 2.75 28.53 -14.51
CA LYS A 75 1.60 28.45 -13.59
C LYS A 75 2.09 28.58 -12.16
N PHE A 76 1.30 29.27 -11.34
CA PHE A 76 1.54 29.33 -9.91
C PHE A 76 0.76 28.19 -9.23
N SER A 77 1.42 27.47 -8.33
CA SER A 77 0.78 26.40 -7.55
C SER A 77 0.95 26.62 -6.06
N PHE A 78 -0.09 26.33 -5.29
CA PHE A 78 -0.09 26.43 -3.84
C PHE A 78 -1.09 25.44 -3.22
N ASP A 79 -0.95 25.17 -1.91
CA ASP A 79 -1.89 24.36 -1.14
C ASP A 79 -3.04 25.24 -0.63
N LEU A 80 -4.25 24.93 -1.07
CA LEU A 80 -5.44 25.73 -0.76
C LEU A 80 -5.81 25.64 0.72
N GLY A 81 -6.13 26.78 1.35
CA GLY A 81 -6.61 26.83 2.73
C GLY A 81 -5.53 26.58 3.80
N LYS A 82 -4.25 26.55 3.42
CA LYS A 82 -3.10 26.46 4.34
C LYS A 82 -2.46 27.81 4.66
N GLY A 83 -3.04 28.93 4.20
CA GLY A 83 -2.49 30.27 4.44
C GLY A 83 -1.19 30.56 3.71
N GLN A 84 -0.90 29.82 2.63
CA GLN A 84 0.24 30.11 1.73
C GLN A 84 0.00 31.35 0.86
N VAL A 85 -1.25 31.77 0.73
CA VAL A 85 -1.70 32.93 -0.04
C VAL A 85 -2.55 33.84 0.84
N ILE A 86 -2.91 35.01 0.32
CA ILE A 86 -3.81 35.93 1.04
C ILE A 86 -5.18 35.28 1.30
N LYS A 87 -5.84 35.65 2.40
CA LYS A 87 -7.14 35.07 2.80
C LYS A 87 -8.20 35.12 1.69
N ALA A 88 -8.20 36.18 0.89
CA ALA A 88 -9.11 36.33 -0.24
C ALA A 88 -8.91 35.24 -1.30
N TRP A 89 -7.69 34.77 -1.52
CA TRP A 89 -7.40 33.71 -2.48
C TRP A 89 -7.83 32.35 -1.94
N ASP A 90 -7.54 32.05 -0.67
CA ASP A 90 -8.01 30.81 -0.03
C ASP A 90 -9.53 30.66 -0.12
N LEU A 91 -10.27 31.75 0.06
CA LEU A 91 -11.73 31.76 -0.08
C LEU A 91 -12.19 31.77 -1.55
N GLY A 92 -11.55 32.55 -2.41
CA GLY A 92 -11.96 32.75 -3.79
C GLY A 92 -11.73 31.51 -4.66
N VAL A 93 -10.53 30.93 -4.60
CA VAL A 93 -10.14 29.78 -5.44
C VAL A 93 -10.90 28.52 -5.03
N ALA A 94 -11.27 28.37 -3.76
CA ALA A 94 -12.15 27.29 -3.27
C ALA A 94 -13.54 27.26 -3.93
N THR A 95 -13.95 28.36 -4.58
CA THR A 95 -15.24 28.45 -5.30
C THR A 95 -15.11 28.35 -6.81
N MET A 96 -13.90 28.15 -7.33
CA MET A 96 -13.64 28.09 -8.76
C MET A 96 -13.80 26.66 -9.28
N LYS A 97 -14.33 26.54 -10.49
CA LYS A 97 -14.27 25.31 -11.28
C LYS A 97 -13.03 25.27 -12.18
N VAL A 98 -12.62 24.08 -12.59
CA VAL A 98 -11.54 23.95 -13.59
C VAL A 98 -11.95 24.65 -14.88
N GLY A 99 -11.02 25.43 -15.45
CA GLY A 99 -11.22 26.28 -16.62
C GLY A 99 -11.89 27.63 -16.33
N GLU A 100 -12.26 27.90 -15.08
CA GLU A 100 -12.90 29.18 -14.72
C GLU A 100 -11.87 30.33 -14.72
N VAL A 101 -12.30 31.47 -15.27
CA VAL A 101 -11.60 32.76 -15.16
C VAL A 101 -12.48 33.73 -14.37
N CYS A 102 -11.97 34.24 -13.26
CA CYS A 102 -12.71 35.15 -12.39
C CYS A 102 -11.86 36.33 -11.93
N HIS A 103 -12.53 37.43 -11.59
CA HIS A 103 -11.96 38.60 -10.96
C HIS A 103 -12.31 38.59 -9.46
N LEU A 104 -11.29 38.61 -8.60
CA LEU A 104 -11.40 38.73 -7.15
C LEU A 104 -11.03 40.15 -6.72
N ILE A 105 -11.97 40.88 -6.11
CA ILE A 105 -11.73 42.20 -5.53
C ILE A 105 -11.53 42.02 -4.02
N CYS A 106 -10.28 42.18 -3.58
CA CYS A 106 -9.80 41.85 -2.24
C CYS A 106 -9.66 43.13 -1.40
N LYS A 107 -10.46 43.24 -0.34
CA LYS A 107 -10.27 44.28 0.67
C LYS A 107 -8.98 44.08 1.48
N PRO A 108 -8.40 45.13 2.07
CA PRO A 108 -7.13 45.03 2.80
C PRO A 108 -7.15 43.96 3.91
N GLU A 109 -8.26 43.80 4.63
CA GLU A 109 -8.41 42.86 5.74
C GLU A 109 -8.28 41.37 5.31
N TYR A 110 -8.51 41.11 4.02
CA TYR A 110 -8.37 39.79 3.37
C TYR A 110 -7.14 39.72 2.45
N ALA A 111 -6.34 40.78 2.41
CA ALA A 111 -5.11 40.91 1.64
C ALA A 111 -3.92 41.22 2.58
N TYR A 112 -3.22 42.35 2.39
CA TYR A 112 -2.02 42.73 3.16
C TYR A 112 -2.28 43.76 4.28
N GLY A 113 -3.54 44.08 4.57
CA GLY A 113 -3.94 44.92 5.70
C GLY A 113 -3.35 46.33 5.69
N SER A 114 -3.19 46.89 6.89
CA SER A 114 -2.62 48.23 7.11
C SER A 114 -1.12 48.32 6.82
N ALA A 115 -0.41 47.19 6.81
CA ALA A 115 1.02 47.17 6.54
C ALA A 115 1.33 47.25 5.03
N GLY A 116 0.46 46.67 4.19
CA GLY A 116 0.74 46.48 2.77
C GLY A 116 1.88 45.47 2.53
N SER A 117 2.48 45.53 1.35
CA SER A 117 3.71 44.81 0.99
C SER A 117 4.63 45.73 0.17
N PRO A 118 5.34 46.66 0.83
CA PRO A 118 6.20 47.62 0.15
C PRO A 118 7.34 46.94 -0.64
N PRO A 119 7.80 47.53 -1.76
CA PRO A 119 7.34 48.79 -2.34
C PRO A 119 6.13 48.64 -3.28
N LYS A 120 5.70 47.41 -3.57
CA LYS A 120 4.72 47.12 -4.63
C LYS A 120 3.27 47.35 -4.21
N ILE A 121 2.94 47.05 -2.95
CA ILE A 121 1.58 47.11 -2.42
C ILE A 121 1.56 48.09 -1.25
N PRO A 122 0.84 49.22 -1.36
CA PRO A 122 0.76 50.19 -0.28
C PRO A 122 -0.10 49.70 0.90
N PRO A 123 0.03 50.31 2.09
CA PRO A 123 -0.91 50.20 3.19
C PRO A 123 -2.38 50.33 2.75
N HIS A 124 -3.27 49.50 3.29
CA HIS A 124 -4.71 49.56 3.04
C HIS A 124 -5.13 49.45 1.56
N ALA A 125 -4.30 48.81 0.73
CA ALA A 125 -4.60 48.63 -0.69
C ALA A 125 -5.75 47.65 -0.93
N ILE A 126 -6.70 48.04 -1.79
CA ILE A 126 -7.64 47.11 -2.42
C ILE A 126 -6.93 46.51 -3.64
N LEU A 127 -6.93 45.19 -3.73
CA LEU A 127 -6.31 44.45 -4.83
C LEU A 127 -7.38 43.85 -5.73
N VAL A 128 -7.09 43.81 -7.03
CA VAL A 128 -7.90 43.12 -8.02
C VAL A 128 -7.04 42.02 -8.63
N PHE A 129 -7.55 40.79 -8.61
CA PHE A 129 -6.89 39.65 -9.24
C PHE A 129 -7.78 39.05 -10.32
N GLU A 130 -7.30 38.98 -11.55
CA GLU A 130 -7.79 38.01 -12.52
C GLU A 130 -7.13 36.66 -12.20
N VAL A 131 -7.91 35.60 -12.00
CA VAL A 131 -7.43 34.25 -11.67
C VAL A 131 -8.07 33.25 -12.62
N GLU A 132 -7.25 32.38 -13.20
CA GLU A 132 -7.64 31.26 -14.04
C GLU A 132 -7.25 29.95 -13.37
N LEU A 133 -8.22 29.08 -13.06
CA LEU A 133 -7.97 27.77 -12.44
C LEU A 133 -7.80 26.69 -13.51
N PHE A 134 -6.60 26.10 -13.62
CA PHE A 134 -6.33 25.05 -14.60
C PHE A 134 -6.56 23.65 -14.08
N GLU A 135 -6.23 23.42 -12.83
CA GLU A 135 -6.18 22.09 -12.25
C GLU A 135 -6.14 22.20 -10.73
N PHE A 136 -6.70 21.21 -10.06
CA PHE A 136 -6.41 20.94 -8.67
C PHE A 136 -6.23 19.43 -8.49
N ARG A 137 -5.40 19.05 -7.53
CA ARG A 137 -5.18 17.64 -7.16
C ARG A 137 -5.26 17.51 -5.65
N GLY A 138 -5.86 16.42 -5.19
CA GLY A 138 -5.77 16.03 -3.78
C GLY A 138 -4.33 15.69 -3.41
N GLU A 139 -4.10 15.50 -2.11
CA GLU A 139 -2.81 15.10 -1.56
C GLU A 139 -2.56 13.62 -1.85
N ASP A 140 -1.42 13.30 -2.45
CA ASP A 140 -0.96 11.92 -2.55
C ASP A 140 -0.36 11.47 -1.22
N ILE A 141 -0.94 10.45 -0.60
CA ILE A 141 -0.48 9.93 0.69
C ILE A 141 0.37 8.66 0.54
N THR A 142 0.71 8.26 -0.68
CA THR A 142 1.60 7.12 -0.92
C THR A 142 3.05 7.52 -0.66
N GLU A 143 3.84 6.57 -0.15
CA GLU A 143 5.27 6.79 0.16
C GLU A 143 6.09 7.11 -1.10
N ASP A 144 5.70 6.56 -2.25
CA ASP A 144 6.39 6.73 -3.54
C ASP A 144 5.81 7.87 -4.40
N GLU A 145 4.81 8.60 -3.90
CA GLU A 145 4.03 9.60 -4.67
C GLU A 145 3.53 9.04 -6.03
N ASP A 146 3.02 7.80 -6.01
CA ASP A 146 2.65 7.05 -7.22
C ASP A 146 1.23 7.32 -7.73
N GLY A 147 0.52 8.25 -7.11
CA GLY A 147 -0.87 8.60 -7.37
C GLY A 147 -1.87 7.55 -6.87
N GLY A 148 -1.42 6.57 -6.10
CA GLY A 148 -2.20 5.39 -5.75
C GLY A 148 -3.29 5.63 -4.71
N ILE A 149 -3.10 6.60 -3.82
CA ILE A 149 -4.09 6.98 -2.81
C ILE A 149 -4.10 8.50 -2.69
N ILE A 150 -5.15 9.12 -3.24
CA ILE A 150 -5.33 10.57 -3.24
C ILE A 150 -6.36 10.96 -2.19
N ARG A 151 -5.97 11.83 -1.26
CA ARG A 151 -6.80 12.36 -0.18
C ARG A 151 -7.33 13.75 -0.51
N ARG A 152 -8.61 13.99 -0.22
CA ARG A 152 -9.25 15.32 -0.20
C ARG A 152 -9.98 15.51 1.13
N ILE A 153 -9.59 16.50 1.90
CA ILE A 153 -10.09 16.72 3.27
C ILE A 153 -11.44 17.44 3.22
N ILE A 154 -12.48 16.80 3.76
CA ILE A 154 -13.84 17.37 3.88
C ILE A 154 -13.96 18.18 5.17
N THR A 155 -13.63 17.54 6.30
CA THR A 155 -13.60 18.15 7.62
C THR A 155 -12.22 17.89 8.20
N LYS A 156 -11.51 18.96 8.59
CA LYS A 156 -10.20 18.84 9.21
C LYS A 156 -10.33 18.17 10.59
N GLY A 157 -9.42 17.25 10.90
CA GLY A 157 -9.31 16.68 12.24
C GLY A 157 -8.71 17.65 13.26
N GLU A 158 -8.63 17.18 14.49
CA GLU A 158 -8.03 17.85 15.63
C GLU A 158 -6.79 17.09 16.12
N GLY A 159 -5.82 17.84 16.64
CA GLY A 159 -4.57 17.28 17.14
C GLY A 159 -3.50 17.12 16.06
N TYR A 160 -2.41 16.45 16.43
CA TYR A 160 -1.23 16.24 15.56
C TYR A 160 -0.84 14.76 15.47
N THR A 161 -1.56 13.89 16.20
CA THR A 161 -1.27 12.46 16.26
C THR A 161 -2.09 11.72 15.21
N LYS A 162 -1.53 10.62 14.71
CA LYS A 162 -2.17 9.75 13.73
C LYS A 162 -2.12 8.29 14.21
N PRO A 163 -3.06 7.43 13.77
CA PRO A 163 -2.99 5.99 14.04
C PRO A 163 -1.68 5.39 13.49
N ASN A 164 -1.05 4.50 14.26
CA ASN A 164 0.08 3.66 13.82
C ASN A 164 -0.37 2.22 13.55
N GLU A 165 0.55 1.41 13.03
CA GLU A 165 0.29 -0.02 12.84
C GLU A 165 -0.06 -0.69 14.18
N GLY A 166 -1.14 -1.47 14.20
CA GLY A 166 -1.69 -2.06 15.42
C GLY A 166 -2.57 -1.13 16.27
N ALA A 167 -2.76 0.14 15.90
CA ALA A 167 -3.67 1.05 16.59
C ALA A 167 -5.11 0.53 16.51
N THR A 168 -5.90 0.75 17.57
CA THR A 168 -7.35 0.52 17.52
C THR A 168 -8.03 1.76 17.00
N VAL A 169 -8.80 1.64 15.92
CA VAL A 169 -9.49 2.75 15.26
C VAL A 169 -10.99 2.54 15.26
N GLU A 170 -11.73 3.63 15.38
CA GLU A 170 -13.17 3.70 15.17
C GLU A 170 -13.43 4.60 13.97
N VAL A 171 -14.07 4.04 12.93
CA VAL A 171 -14.30 4.74 11.67
C VAL A 171 -15.71 4.51 11.15
N THR A 172 -16.28 5.56 10.57
CA THR A 172 -17.42 5.46 9.66
C THR A 172 -16.89 5.52 8.24
N LEU A 173 -17.26 4.55 7.40
CA LEU A 173 -16.81 4.50 6.01
C LEU A 173 -17.95 4.27 5.04
N GLU A 174 -17.81 4.87 3.86
CA GLU A 174 -18.69 4.68 2.71
C GLU A 174 -17.81 4.48 1.46
N GLY A 175 -17.84 3.28 0.91
CA GLY A 175 -17.16 2.90 -0.33
C GLY A 175 -18.09 3.04 -1.53
N THR A 176 -17.64 3.77 -2.53
CA THR A 176 -18.35 4.01 -3.79
C THR A 176 -17.48 3.64 -4.99
N PHE A 177 -18.14 3.11 -6.02
CA PHE A 177 -17.53 2.81 -7.32
C PHE A 177 -18.46 3.33 -8.41
N GLU A 178 -17.96 4.18 -9.31
CA GLU A 178 -18.76 4.84 -10.36
C GLU A 178 -20.04 5.52 -9.83
N GLY A 179 -19.98 6.08 -8.61
CA GLY A 179 -21.11 6.74 -7.95
C GLY A 179 -22.09 5.82 -7.24
N CYS A 180 -21.93 4.50 -7.34
CA CYS A 180 -22.73 3.52 -6.62
C CYS A 180 -22.08 3.16 -5.28
N VAL A 181 -22.80 3.32 -4.18
CA VAL A 181 -22.37 2.83 -2.86
C VAL A 181 -22.38 1.30 -2.87
N PHE A 182 -21.23 0.69 -2.60
CA PHE A 182 -21.08 -0.77 -2.49
C PHE A 182 -20.78 -1.22 -1.06
N ASP A 183 -20.33 -0.31 -0.20
CA ASP A 183 -20.00 -0.60 1.19
C ASP A 183 -20.31 0.59 2.08
N GLN A 184 -20.97 0.37 3.21
CA GLN A 184 -21.23 1.42 4.21
C GLN A 184 -21.31 0.78 5.59
N LYS A 185 -20.44 1.20 6.51
CA LYS A 185 -20.38 0.62 7.86
C LYS A 185 -19.70 1.54 8.87
N ASP A 186 -20.07 1.34 10.13
CA ASP A 186 -19.32 1.81 11.29
C ASP A 186 -18.55 0.61 11.86
N VAL A 187 -17.23 0.72 11.91
CA VAL A 187 -16.37 -0.38 12.36
C VAL A 187 -15.33 0.09 13.36
N LYS A 188 -15.09 -0.77 14.34
CA LYS A 188 -13.96 -0.69 15.26
C LYS A 188 -13.02 -1.85 14.98
N PHE A 189 -11.80 -1.57 14.58
CA PHE A 189 -10.82 -2.60 14.25
C PHE A 189 -9.39 -2.15 14.56
N GLU A 190 -8.46 -3.09 14.44
CA GLU A 190 -7.02 -2.85 14.66
C GLU A 190 -6.35 -2.65 13.29
N ILE A 191 -5.56 -1.58 13.13
CA ILE A 191 -4.76 -1.35 11.92
C ILE A 191 -3.85 -2.57 11.69
N GLY A 192 -3.93 -3.18 10.51
CA GLY A 192 -3.33 -4.46 10.14
C GLY A 192 -4.36 -5.59 9.95
N ASP A 193 -5.63 -5.34 10.26
CA ASP A 193 -6.73 -6.33 10.19
C ASP A 193 -7.89 -5.90 9.27
N CYS A 194 -7.64 -5.02 8.30
CA CYS A 194 -8.69 -4.52 7.39
C CYS A 194 -9.34 -5.65 6.54
N GLU A 195 -8.60 -6.69 6.19
CA GLU A 195 -9.07 -7.82 5.36
C GLU A 195 -10.27 -8.55 6.00
N SER A 196 -10.29 -8.68 7.32
CA SER A 196 -11.38 -9.31 8.07
C SER A 196 -12.70 -8.55 7.97
N PHE A 197 -12.62 -7.27 7.64
CA PHE A 197 -13.76 -6.38 7.42
C PHE A 197 -14.08 -6.20 5.93
N ASN A 198 -13.43 -6.99 5.06
CA ASN A 198 -13.45 -6.91 3.60
C ASN A 198 -13.03 -5.52 3.09
N LEU A 199 -12.13 -4.84 3.80
CA LEU A 199 -11.59 -3.54 3.39
C LEU A 199 -10.26 -3.73 2.66
N PRO A 200 -9.99 -2.94 1.61
CA PRO A 200 -8.72 -3.01 0.89
C PRO A 200 -7.59 -2.31 1.67
N VAL A 201 -6.34 -2.65 1.38
CA VAL A 201 -5.15 -2.13 2.08
C VAL A 201 -5.03 -0.59 2.00
N GLY A 202 -5.53 0.01 0.92
CA GLY A 202 -5.56 1.46 0.75
C GLY A 202 -6.41 2.17 1.79
N VAL A 203 -7.48 1.54 2.30
CA VAL A 203 -8.30 2.11 3.39
C VAL A 203 -7.50 2.15 4.69
N GLU A 204 -6.71 1.13 4.96
CA GLU A 204 -5.83 1.10 6.14
C GLU A 204 -4.77 2.20 6.08
N LYS A 205 -4.08 2.34 4.93
CA LYS A 205 -3.12 3.43 4.69
C LYS A 205 -3.78 4.80 4.77
N ALA A 206 -5.00 4.94 4.27
CA ALA A 206 -5.79 6.17 4.37
C ALA A 206 -6.03 6.56 5.83
N ILE A 207 -6.49 5.63 6.67
CA ILE A 207 -6.77 5.90 8.09
C ILE A 207 -5.49 6.29 8.84
N MET A 208 -4.35 5.67 8.54
CA MET A 208 -3.05 6.04 9.14
C MET A 208 -2.57 7.45 8.76
N ALA A 209 -3.11 8.05 7.69
CA ALA A 209 -2.79 9.42 7.30
C ALA A 209 -3.69 10.48 7.98
N MET A 210 -4.79 10.05 8.61
CA MET A 210 -5.84 10.91 9.17
C MET A 210 -5.57 11.36 10.62
N GLU A 211 -6.14 12.51 10.96
CA GLU A 211 -6.23 13.05 12.32
C GLU A 211 -7.58 12.66 12.98
N GLN A 212 -7.65 12.68 14.32
CA GLN A 212 -8.90 12.37 15.01
C GLN A 212 -9.98 13.41 14.66
N GLY A 213 -11.19 12.94 14.36
CA GLY A 213 -12.30 13.79 13.90
C GLY A 213 -12.26 14.15 12.42
N GLU A 214 -11.18 13.82 11.70
CA GLU A 214 -11.06 14.08 10.27
C GLU A 214 -12.10 13.30 9.48
N GLU A 215 -12.70 13.96 8.49
CA GLU A 215 -13.52 13.34 7.47
C GLU A 215 -12.91 13.67 6.11
N SER A 216 -12.57 12.64 5.33
CA SER A 216 -11.83 12.80 4.07
C SER A 216 -12.38 11.86 3.00
N LEU A 217 -12.31 12.31 1.75
CA LEU A 217 -12.56 11.50 0.56
C LEU A 217 -11.22 10.98 0.04
N PHE A 218 -11.14 9.67 -0.16
CA PHE A 218 -9.97 8.98 -0.70
C PHE A 218 -10.30 8.38 -2.05
N THR A 219 -9.48 8.67 -3.06
CA THR A 219 -9.48 7.93 -4.33
C THR A 219 -8.36 6.89 -4.27
N ILE A 220 -8.72 5.62 -4.33
CA ILE A 220 -7.82 4.48 -4.14
C ILE A 220 -7.69 3.74 -5.47
N ALA A 221 -6.49 3.79 -6.04
CA ALA A 221 -6.16 3.08 -7.28
C ALA A 221 -6.18 1.56 -7.09
N PRO A 222 -6.32 0.78 -8.17
CA PRO A 222 -6.40 -0.69 -8.11
C PRO A 222 -5.30 -1.38 -7.30
N LYS A 223 -4.06 -0.86 -7.38
CA LYS A 223 -2.89 -1.36 -6.63
C LYS A 223 -3.13 -1.40 -5.12
N TYR A 224 -3.88 -0.43 -4.60
CA TYR A 224 -4.21 -0.29 -3.18
C TYR A 224 -5.68 -0.68 -2.88
N GLY A 225 -6.49 -0.94 -3.90
CA GLY A 225 -7.87 -1.40 -3.82
C GLY A 225 -7.99 -2.93 -3.73
N TYR A 226 -8.97 -3.49 -4.44
CA TYR A 226 -9.17 -4.95 -4.54
C TYR A 226 -8.35 -5.61 -5.68
N GLY A 227 -7.41 -4.87 -6.29
CA GLY A 227 -6.50 -5.39 -7.30
C GLY A 227 -7.19 -5.94 -8.55
N SER A 228 -6.47 -6.79 -9.28
CA SER A 228 -6.94 -7.43 -10.51
C SER A 228 -8.01 -8.51 -10.29
N ALA A 229 -8.29 -8.89 -9.04
CA ALA A 229 -9.35 -9.83 -8.71
C ALA A 229 -10.72 -9.12 -8.55
N GLY A 230 -10.71 -7.86 -8.13
CA GLY A 230 -11.93 -7.16 -7.71
C GLY A 230 -12.51 -7.76 -6.43
N ASN A 231 -13.77 -7.44 -6.13
CA ASN A 231 -14.50 -8.02 -5.01
C ASN A 231 -15.93 -8.39 -5.44
N ALA A 232 -16.11 -9.65 -5.83
CA ALA A 232 -17.39 -10.16 -6.30
C ALA A 232 -18.52 -10.06 -5.26
N LYS A 233 -18.22 -10.13 -3.95
CA LYS A 233 -19.24 -10.00 -2.89
C LYS A 233 -19.81 -8.59 -2.81
N LEU A 234 -19.00 -7.59 -3.14
CA LEU A 234 -19.36 -6.18 -3.14
C LEU A 234 -19.70 -5.66 -4.54
N SER A 235 -19.78 -6.54 -5.54
CA SER A 235 -20.00 -6.16 -6.95
C SER A 235 -18.94 -5.18 -7.49
N VAL A 236 -17.71 -5.25 -6.97
CA VAL A 236 -16.61 -4.40 -7.42
C VAL A 236 -15.82 -5.14 -8.49
N PRO A 237 -15.65 -4.59 -9.71
CA PRO A 237 -14.95 -5.27 -10.79
C PRO A 237 -13.43 -5.32 -10.57
N PRO A 238 -12.73 -6.21 -11.30
CA PRO A 238 -11.28 -6.19 -11.43
C PRO A 238 -10.72 -4.83 -11.77
N SER A 239 -9.61 -4.46 -11.13
CA SER A 239 -8.88 -3.23 -11.40
C SER A 239 -9.72 -1.95 -11.29
N ALA A 240 -10.71 -1.96 -10.38
CA ALA A 240 -11.52 -0.79 -10.06
C ALA A 240 -10.73 0.26 -9.26
N THR A 241 -10.86 1.52 -9.66
CA THR A 241 -10.51 2.68 -8.82
C THR A 241 -11.68 3.00 -7.92
N LEU A 242 -11.45 3.01 -6.60
CA LEU A 242 -12.50 3.14 -5.59
C LEU A 242 -12.50 4.54 -5.00
N GLN A 243 -13.65 5.01 -4.56
CA GLN A 243 -13.76 6.19 -3.72
C GLN A 243 -14.24 5.78 -2.33
N TYR A 244 -13.51 6.17 -1.29
CA TYR A 244 -13.91 5.95 0.10
C TYR A 244 -14.04 7.28 0.82
N LYS A 245 -15.24 7.57 1.31
CA LYS A 245 -15.46 8.63 2.29
C LYS A 245 -15.26 8.03 3.67
N ILE A 246 -14.27 8.51 4.41
CA ILE A 246 -13.88 7.95 5.71
C ILE A 246 -13.95 9.07 6.74
N LYS A 247 -14.57 8.79 7.89
CA LYS A 247 -14.53 9.62 9.08
C LYS A 247 -13.85 8.87 10.21
N LEU A 248 -12.73 9.38 10.69
CA LEU A 248 -12.00 8.84 11.83
C LEU A 248 -12.58 9.43 13.12
N THR A 249 -13.42 8.68 13.84
CA THR A 249 -14.09 9.20 15.04
C THR A 249 -13.18 9.20 16.25
N ALA A 250 -12.43 8.12 16.44
CA ALA A 250 -11.48 7.96 17.54
C ALA A 250 -10.40 6.94 17.19
N PHE A 251 -9.25 7.05 17.83
CA PHE A 251 -8.24 5.99 17.80
C PHE A 251 -7.41 5.96 19.08
N GLU A 252 -6.81 4.79 19.33
CA GLU A 252 -5.82 4.56 20.37
C GLU A 252 -4.58 3.95 19.70
N LYS A 253 -3.43 4.64 19.79
CA LYS A 253 -2.17 4.16 19.21
C LYS A 253 -1.74 2.85 19.85
N ALA A 254 -1.16 1.96 19.06
CA ALA A 254 -0.36 0.89 19.62
C ALA A 254 0.89 1.50 20.27
N LYS A 255 1.25 1.02 21.46
CA LYS A 255 2.55 1.33 22.06
C LYS A 255 3.64 0.65 21.23
N GLU A 256 4.68 1.41 20.91
CA GLU A 256 5.88 0.86 20.30
C GLU A 256 6.69 0.05 21.33
N SER A 257 7.52 -0.88 20.85
CA SER A 257 8.29 -1.77 21.75
C SER A 257 9.15 -1.00 22.75
N TRP A 258 9.71 0.15 22.38
CA TRP A 258 10.54 0.97 23.26
C TRP A 258 9.75 1.87 24.23
N GLU A 259 8.45 2.07 24.00
CA GLU A 259 7.59 2.86 24.89
C GLU A 259 7.11 2.06 26.11
N MET A 260 7.28 0.73 26.07
CA MET A 260 6.88 -0.17 27.14
C MET A 260 8.08 -0.59 27.99
N ASN A 261 7.89 -0.57 29.31
CA ASN A 261 8.84 -1.22 30.22
C ASN A 261 8.66 -2.75 30.22
N THR A 262 9.57 -3.47 30.87
CA THR A 262 9.56 -4.94 30.94
C THR A 262 8.23 -5.50 31.47
N ASP A 263 7.69 -4.96 32.56
CA ASP A 263 6.45 -5.45 33.16
C ASP A 263 5.27 -5.25 32.21
N GLU A 264 5.18 -4.08 31.58
CA GLU A 264 4.17 -3.78 30.57
C GLU A 264 4.29 -4.73 29.37
N LYS A 265 5.49 -5.00 28.87
CA LYS A 265 5.71 -5.95 27.77
C LYS A 265 5.23 -7.36 28.12
N LEU A 266 5.52 -7.83 29.33
CA LEU A 266 5.11 -9.15 29.80
C LEU A 266 3.58 -9.26 29.96
N GLU A 267 2.94 -8.21 30.49
CA GLU A 267 1.49 -8.13 30.64
C GLU A 267 0.79 -8.07 29.27
N GLN A 268 1.22 -7.15 28.39
CA GLN A 268 0.69 -7.02 27.03
C GLN A 268 0.89 -8.29 26.21
N SER A 269 2.06 -8.94 26.34
CA SER A 269 2.32 -10.24 25.70
C SER A 269 1.32 -11.31 26.12
N SER A 270 0.87 -11.30 27.38
CA SER A 270 -0.13 -12.23 27.88
C SER A 270 -1.51 -11.95 27.28
N ILE A 271 -1.90 -10.67 27.19
CA ILE A 271 -3.17 -10.23 26.60
C ILE A 271 -3.24 -10.60 25.11
N VAL A 272 -2.21 -10.24 24.32
CA VAL A 272 -2.21 -10.55 22.88
C VAL A 272 -2.11 -12.04 22.60
N LYS A 273 -1.46 -12.83 23.48
CA LYS A 273 -1.48 -14.29 23.40
C LYS A 273 -2.90 -14.85 23.52
N GLU A 274 -3.70 -14.34 24.46
CA GLU A 274 -5.09 -14.74 24.62
C GLU A 274 -5.94 -14.32 23.43
N LYS A 275 -5.80 -13.08 22.96
CA LYS A 275 -6.47 -12.56 21.76
C LYS A 275 -6.13 -13.39 20.52
N GLY A 276 -4.85 -13.71 20.30
CA GLY A 276 -4.40 -14.59 19.23
C GLY A 276 -4.99 -16.00 19.34
N THR A 277 -5.14 -16.52 20.56
CA THR A 277 -5.76 -17.83 20.79
C THR A 277 -7.24 -17.82 20.47
N GLN A 278 -7.94 -16.72 20.75
CA GLN A 278 -9.33 -16.53 20.36
C GLN A 278 -9.49 -16.51 18.84
N TYR A 279 -8.67 -15.72 18.13
CA TYR A 279 -8.67 -15.72 16.66
C TYR A 279 -8.36 -17.11 16.09
N PHE A 280 -7.41 -17.84 16.67
CA PHE A 280 -7.08 -19.19 16.23
C PHE A 280 -8.29 -20.13 16.34
N LYS A 281 -9.07 -20.05 17.43
CA LYS A 281 -10.30 -20.83 17.62
C LYS A 281 -11.39 -20.46 16.62
N GLU A 282 -11.47 -19.20 16.21
CA GLU A 282 -12.40 -18.70 15.19
C GLU A 282 -11.97 -19.05 13.76
N GLY A 283 -10.84 -19.74 13.57
CA GLY A 283 -10.30 -20.07 12.24
C GLY A 283 -9.59 -18.90 11.55
N LYS A 284 -9.40 -17.79 12.27
CA LYS A 284 -8.76 -16.55 11.82
C LYS A 284 -7.24 -16.62 11.97
N PHE A 285 -6.60 -17.53 11.23
CA PHE A 285 -5.19 -17.87 11.43
C PHE A 285 -4.23 -16.72 11.12
N LYS A 286 -4.52 -15.90 10.11
CA LYS A 286 -3.72 -14.72 9.75
C LYS A 286 -3.71 -13.69 10.88
N GLN A 287 -4.88 -13.35 11.43
CA GLN A 287 -5.02 -12.46 12.59
C GLN A 287 -4.33 -13.03 13.83
N ALA A 288 -4.51 -14.32 14.10
CA ALA A 288 -3.82 -14.99 15.19
C ALA A 288 -2.30 -14.83 15.07
N SER A 289 -1.74 -15.00 13.85
CA SER A 289 -0.31 -14.83 13.60
C SER A 289 0.17 -13.40 13.89
N VAL A 290 -0.61 -12.37 13.53
CA VAL A 290 -0.27 -10.97 13.83
C VAL A 290 -0.16 -10.75 15.34
N GLN A 291 -1.09 -11.26 16.13
CA GLN A 291 -1.05 -11.11 17.59
C GLN A 291 0.16 -11.82 18.22
N TYR A 292 0.50 -13.02 17.76
CA TYR A 292 1.67 -13.73 18.28
C TYR A 292 3.00 -13.10 17.82
N LYS A 293 3.06 -12.48 16.64
CA LYS A 293 4.24 -11.72 16.18
C LYS A 293 4.56 -10.54 17.10
N LYS A 294 3.56 -9.88 17.68
CA LYS A 294 3.78 -8.79 18.66
C LYS A 294 4.59 -9.27 19.86
N ILE A 295 4.27 -10.44 20.40
CA ILE A 295 4.99 -11.05 21.53
C ILE A 295 6.48 -11.24 21.18
N VAL A 296 6.74 -11.80 19.99
CA VAL A 296 8.11 -12.00 19.50
C VAL A 296 8.81 -10.65 19.36
N SER A 297 8.18 -9.68 18.70
CA SER A 297 8.74 -8.34 18.52
C SER A 297 9.06 -7.60 19.82
N TRP A 298 8.28 -7.81 20.88
CA TRP A 298 8.49 -7.15 22.16
C TRP A 298 9.57 -7.82 23.01
N LEU A 299 9.71 -9.15 22.92
CA LEU A 299 10.52 -9.95 23.85
C LEU A 299 11.78 -10.57 23.22
N GLU A 300 11.91 -10.65 21.89
CA GLU A 300 13.03 -11.34 21.23
C GLU A 300 14.39 -10.68 21.51
N HIS A 301 14.42 -9.35 21.55
CA HIS A 301 15.65 -8.56 21.76
C HIS A 301 15.78 -8.00 23.18
N GLU A 302 14.87 -8.36 24.09
CA GLU A 302 14.97 -7.91 25.48
C GLU A 302 16.11 -8.67 26.19
N SER A 303 17.02 -7.93 26.83
CA SER A 303 18.22 -8.48 27.46
C SER A 303 18.48 -7.81 28.81
N GLY A 304 19.21 -8.49 29.70
CA GLY A 304 19.48 -7.96 31.04
C GLY A 304 18.27 -8.01 31.99
N LEU A 305 17.29 -8.86 31.69
CA LEU A 305 16.13 -9.08 32.54
C LEU A 305 16.50 -9.73 33.88
N GLN A 306 15.70 -9.45 34.92
CA GLN A 306 15.79 -10.19 36.17
C GLN A 306 15.45 -11.66 35.94
N GLU A 307 15.96 -12.56 36.78
CA GLU A 307 15.83 -14.01 36.57
C GLU A 307 14.35 -14.46 36.44
N GLU A 308 13.46 -13.91 37.26
CA GLU A 308 12.03 -14.21 37.21
C GLU A 308 11.36 -13.67 35.94
N ASP A 309 11.76 -12.49 35.48
CA ASP A 309 11.24 -11.87 34.25
C ASP A 309 11.72 -12.62 33.01
N GLU A 310 12.97 -13.05 33.00
CA GLU A 310 13.53 -13.87 31.92
C GLU A 310 12.80 -15.21 31.81
N LYS A 311 12.48 -15.85 32.94
CA LYS A 311 11.64 -17.07 32.94
C LYS A 311 10.27 -16.79 32.33
N ARG A 312 9.61 -15.70 32.75
CA ARG A 312 8.30 -15.29 32.21
C ARG A 312 8.37 -15.01 30.70
N ALA A 313 9.36 -14.24 30.26
CA ALA A 313 9.61 -13.90 28.86
C ALA A 313 9.89 -15.14 28.02
N ARG A 314 10.72 -16.07 28.51
CA ARG A 314 11.04 -17.34 27.82
C ARG A 314 9.79 -18.20 27.60
N VAL A 315 8.92 -18.31 28.61
CA VAL A 315 7.64 -19.04 28.49
C VAL A 315 6.74 -18.40 27.43
N LEU A 316 6.65 -17.07 27.41
CA LEU A 316 5.84 -16.33 26.43
C LEU A 316 6.40 -16.46 25.00
N ARG A 317 7.71 -16.30 24.82
CA ARG A 317 8.39 -16.49 23.51
C ARG A 317 8.19 -17.90 22.97
N LEU A 318 8.39 -18.92 23.81
CA LEU A 318 8.16 -20.32 23.43
C LEU A 318 6.71 -20.55 22.99
N ALA A 319 5.74 -20.05 23.77
CA ALA A 319 4.32 -20.16 23.43
C ALA A 319 3.99 -19.44 22.11
N ALA A 320 4.55 -18.24 21.89
CA ALA A 320 4.35 -17.45 20.68
C ALA A 320 4.86 -18.18 19.44
N HIS A 321 6.10 -18.66 19.44
CA HIS A 321 6.68 -19.42 18.32
C HIS A 321 5.93 -20.71 18.03
N LEU A 322 5.54 -21.46 19.07
CA LEU A 322 4.71 -22.65 18.90
C LEU A 322 3.39 -22.32 18.20
N ASN A 323 2.69 -21.27 18.67
CA ASN A 323 1.40 -20.89 18.10
C ASN A 323 1.53 -20.30 16.69
N LEU A 324 2.58 -19.53 16.41
CA LEU A 324 2.93 -19.06 15.06
C LEU A 324 3.15 -20.21 14.10
N ALA A 325 3.96 -21.20 14.48
CA ALA A 325 4.19 -22.39 13.68
C ALA A 325 2.86 -23.11 13.34
N MET A 326 1.94 -23.19 14.31
CA MET A 326 0.62 -23.76 14.07
C MET A 326 -0.24 -22.91 13.12
N CYS A 327 -0.22 -21.59 13.24
CA CYS A 327 -0.91 -20.69 12.32
C CYS A 327 -0.38 -20.87 10.89
N TYR A 328 0.93 -20.91 10.71
CA TYR A 328 1.56 -21.05 9.40
C TYR A 328 1.34 -22.42 8.77
N LEU A 329 1.28 -23.49 9.56
CA LEU A 329 0.83 -24.80 9.06
C LEU A 329 -0.61 -24.73 8.53
N LYS A 330 -1.51 -23.99 9.19
CA LYS A 330 -2.89 -23.79 8.72
C LYS A 330 -2.98 -22.90 7.48
N LEU A 331 -2.08 -21.92 7.35
CA LEU A 331 -1.98 -21.03 6.19
C LEU A 331 -1.18 -21.64 5.02
N GLN A 332 -0.61 -22.84 5.20
CA GLN A 332 0.25 -23.52 4.21
C GLN A 332 1.53 -22.74 3.87
N GLU A 333 2.08 -21.99 4.84
CA GLU A 333 3.33 -21.24 4.70
C GLU A 333 4.47 -22.03 5.39
N GLN A 334 4.96 -23.09 4.73
CA GLN A 334 5.83 -24.10 5.36
C GLN A 334 7.16 -23.52 5.86
N ASN A 335 7.76 -22.59 5.10
CA ASN A 335 9.03 -21.97 5.47
C ASN A 335 8.91 -21.20 6.80
N GLN A 336 7.83 -20.42 6.97
CA GLN A 336 7.60 -19.65 8.19
C GLN A 336 7.23 -20.56 9.36
N ALA A 337 6.51 -21.66 9.12
CA ALA A 337 6.27 -22.68 10.13
C ALA A 337 7.57 -23.33 10.62
N LEU A 338 8.47 -23.68 9.70
CA LEU A 338 9.77 -24.30 9.99
C LEU A 338 10.68 -23.36 10.80
N GLU A 339 10.77 -22.10 10.41
CA GLU A 339 11.56 -21.08 11.12
C GLU A 339 11.08 -20.92 12.57
N ASN A 340 9.77 -20.78 12.78
CA ASN A 340 9.21 -20.66 14.12
C ASN A 340 9.40 -21.93 14.97
N CYS A 341 9.37 -23.12 14.36
CA CYS A 341 9.70 -24.34 15.08
C CYS A 341 11.18 -24.38 15.52
N ASN A 342 12.10 -23.90 14.68
CA ASN A 342 13.51 -23.81 15.04
C ASN A 342 13.73 -22.83 16.20
N LYS A 343 13.15 -21.63 16.15
CA LYS A 343 13.19 -20.67 17.26
C LYS A 343 12.60 -21.25 18.55
N ALA A 344 11.50 -22.00 18.46
CA ALA A 344 10.94 -22.70 19.62
C ALA A 344 11.90 -23.77 20.20
N LEU A 345 12.66 -24.47 19.34
CA LEU A 345 13.63 -25.49 19.75
C LEU A 345 14.94 -24.89 20.30
N GLU A 346 15.30 -23.67 19.91
CA GLU A 346 16.38 -22.92 20.58
C GLU A 346 16.02 -22.62 22.04
N LEU A 347 14.73 -22.35 22.31
CA LEU A 347 14.22 -22.12 23.66
C LEU A 347 13.97 -23.41 24.45
N ASP A 348 13.53 -24.48 23.80
CA ASP A 348 13.29 -25.80 24.38
C ASP A 348 13.58 -26.91 23.35
N ALA A 349 14.82 -27.42 23.37
CA ALA A 349 15.35 -28.36 22.37
C ALA A 349 14.60 -29.69 22.26
N ASN A 350 13.79 -30.02 23.27
CA ASN A 350 13.04 -31.27 23.31
C ASN A 350 11.53 -31.05 23.17
N ASN A 351 11.04 -29.82 22.98
CA ASN A 351 9.62 -29.54 22.97
C ASN A 351 8.82 -30.42 21.98
N GLU A 352 7.94 -31.28 22.50
CA GLU A 352 7.16 -32.23 21.70
C GLU A 352 6.43 -31.55 20.53
N LYS A 353 5.77 -30.42 20.80
CA LYS A 353 4.97 -29.69 19.81
C LYS A 353 5.86 -29.07 18.73
N ALA A 354 7.01 -28.52 19.10
CA ALA A 354 7.91 -27.88 18.15
C ALA A 354 8.52 -28.91 17.18
N VAL A 355 9.04 -30.04 17.70
CA VAL A 355 9.62 -31.09 16.85
C VAL A 355 8.54 -31.69 15.94
N PHE A 356 7.35 -31.97 16.48
CA PHE A 356 6.24 -32.53 15.69
C PHE A 356 5.79 -31.59 14.57
N ARG A 357 5.58 -30.30 14.86
CA ARG A 357 5.16 -29.29 13.88
C ARG A 357 6.24 -29.03 12.83
N ARG A 358 7.53 -29.08 13.21
CA ARG A 358 8.64 -28.99 12.26
C ARG A 358 8.62 -30.14 11.28
N ALA A 359 8.37 -31.36 11.76
CA ALA A 359 8.22 -32.54 10.93
C ALA A 359 7.04 -32.41 9.95
N GLU A 360 5.90 -31.87 10.39
CA GLU A 360 4.76 -31.58 9.50
C GLU A 360 5.11 -30.57 8.40
N ALA A 361 5.84 -29.49 8.75
CA ALA A 361 6.29 -28.49 7.78
C ALA A 361 7.27 -29.09 6.75
N LEU A 362 8.27 -29.84 7.21
CA LEU A 362 9.24 -30.55 6.36
C LEU A 362 8.55 -31.56 5.44
N PHE A 363 7.57 -32.30 5.97
CA PHE A 363 6.79 -33.25 5.19
C PHE A 363 6.02 -32.55 4.07
N ALA A 364 5.38 -31.41 4.35
CA ALA A 364 4.71 -30.60 3.35
C ALA A 364 5.68 -30.02 2.30
N MET A 365 6.93 -29.76 2.67
CA MET A 365 8.03 -29.37 1.76
C MET A 365 8.64 -30.54 0.98
N LYS A 366 8.14 -31.77 1.17
CA LYS A 366 8.66 -33.03 0.58
C LYS A 366 10.07 -33.41 1.05
N GLU A 367 10.52 -32.87 2.17
CA GLU A 367 11.78 -33.25 2.82
C GLU A 367 11.56 -34.45 3.74
N PHE A 368 11.21 -35.60 3.13
CA PHE A 368 10.68 -36.76 3.86
C PHE A 368 11.68 -37.40 4.83
N GLU A 369 12.97 -37.38 4.52
CA GLU A 369 14.03 -37.91 5.37
C GLU A 369 14.13 -37.09 6.66
N ARG A 370 14.23 -35.76 6.55
CA ARG A 370 14.29 -34.87 7.71
C ARG A 370 12.99 -34.91 8.52
N ALA A 371 11.84 -34.96 7.85
CA ALA A 371 10.55 -35.11 8.52
C ALA A 371 10.47 -36.43 9.30
N ARG A 372 10.92 -37.54 8.71
CA ARG A 372 10.99 -38.85 9.38
C ARG A 372 11.85 -38.77 10.63
N ASP A 373 13.03 -38.15 10.54
CA ASP A 373 13.98 -38.08 11.65
C ASP A 373 13.39 -37.28 12.83
N ASP A 374 12.68 -36.18 12.55
CA ASP A 374 11.96 -35.42 13.58
C ASP A 374 10.78 -36.22 14.18
N PHE A 375 9.96 -36.89 13.36
CA PHE A 375 8.90 -37.76 13.90
C PHE A 375 9.46 -38.90 14.73
N GLN A 376 10.60 -39.49 14.33
CA GLN A 376 11.29 -40.51 15.11
C GLN A 376 11.77 -39.95 16.45
N LYS A 377 12.37 -38.76 16.45
CA LYS A 377 12.75 -38.05 17.69
C LYS A 377 11.54 -37.88 18.61
N VAL A 378 10.38 -37.49 18.09
CA VAL A 378 9.14 -37.40 18.88
C VAL A 378 8.75 -38.77 19.44
N THR A 379 8.78 -39.85 18.65
CA THR A 379 8.43 -41.18 19.16
C THR A 379 9.39 -41.72 20.23
N GLN A 380 10.66 -41.32 20.17
CA GLN A 380 11.69 -41.71 21.15
C GLN A 380 11.52 -40.96 22.48
N LEU A 381 11.27 -39.65 22.41
CA LEU A 381 11.10 -38.81 23.61
C LEU A 381 9.69 -38.91 24.20
N TYR A 382 8.68 -39.14 23.35
CA TYR A 382 7.25 -39.13 23.69
C TYR A 382 6.54 -40.38 23.15
N PRO A 383 6.73 -41.57 23.75
CA PRO A 383 6.23 -42.83 23.21
C PRO A 383 4.70 -42.94 23.07
N ASN A 384 3.96 -42.10 23.79
CA ASN A 384 2.49 -42.05 23.76
C ASN A 384 1.94 -41.32 22.53
N ASN A 385 2.78 -40.59 21.79
CA ASN A 385 2.37 -39.87 20.58
C ASN A 385 2.14 -40.84 19.41
N LYS A 386 0.89 -41.34 19.31
CA LYS A 386 0.47 -42.26 18.24
C LYS A 386 0.53 -41.60 16.85
N ALA A 387 0.31 -40.28 16.77
CA ALA A 387 0.34 -39.54 15.52
C ALA A 387 1.75 -39.54 14.91
N ALA A 388 2.78 -39.31 15.73
CA ALA A 388 4.17 -39.32 15.27
C ALA A 388 4.56 -40.68 14.70
N ARG A 389 4.19 -41.77 15.39
CA ARG A 389 4.43 -43.14 14.91
C ARG A 389 3.78 -43.41 13.56
N ALA A 390 2.54 -42.98 13.36
CA ALA A 390 1.85 -43.12 12.08
C ALA A 390 2.59 -42.33 10.98
N GLN A 391 3.03 -41.10 11.26
CA GLN A 391 3.74 -40.27 10.30
C GLN A 391 5.13 -40.81 9.93
N VAL A 392 5.85 -41.49 10.84
CA VAL A 392 7.11 -42.18 10.49
C VAL A 392 6.88 -43.19 9.36
N ALA A 393 5.83 -44.01 9.46
CA ALA A 393 5.51 -45.00 8.44
C ALA A 393 5.08 -44.35 7.10
N VAL A 394 4.39 -43.21 7.15
CA VAL A 394 4.03 -42.43 5.96
C VAL A 394 5.29 -41.86 5.29
N CYS A 395 6.21 -41.26 6.05
CA CYS A 395 7.48 -40.75 5.51
C CYS A 395 8.29 -41.87 4.86
N GLN A 396 8.42 -43.03 5.51
CA GLN A 396 9.13 -44.18 4.95
C GLN A 396 8.56 -44.66 3.62
N ARG A 397 7.23 -44.63 3.47
CA ARG A 397 6.56 -44.96 2.20
C ARG A 397 6.94 -43.98 1.10
N HIS A 398 6.88 -42.68 1.37
CA HIS A 398 7.25 -41.65 0.39
C HIS A 398 8.73 -41.70 0.01
N ILE A 399 9.63 -41.92 0.98
CA ILE A 399 11.06 -42.12 0.73
C ILE A 399 11.29 -43.31 -0.21
N LYS A 400 10.61 -44.44 0.04
CA LYS A 400 10.70 -45.63 -0.82
C LYS A 400 10.18 -45.34 -2.23
N GLU A 401 9.02 -44.70 -2.35
CA GLU A 401 8.45 -44.30 -3.64
C GLU A 401 9.37 -43.34 -4.41
N GLN A 402 10.02 -42.40 -3.72
CA GLN A 402 10.98 -41.47 -4.31
C GLN A 402 12.21 -42.22 -4.83
N HIS A 403 12.82 -43.10 -4.03
CA HIS A 403 13.94 -43.93 -4.47
C HIS A 403 13.59 -44.84 -5.65
N GLU A 404 12.38 -45.41 -5.69
CA GLU A 404 11.92 -46.21 -6.83
C GLU A 404 11.76 -45.37 -8.10
N LYS A 405 11.22 -44.15 -7.99
CA LYS A 405 11.14 -43.21 -9.11
C LYS A 405 12.51 -42.79 -9.60
N ASP A 406 13.41 -42.42 -8.69
CA ASP A 406 14.77 -42.02 -9.02
C ASP A 406 15.53 -43.16 -9.68
N LYS A 407 15.43 -44.39 -9.15
CA LYS A 407 16.03 -45.59 -9.76
C LYS A 407 15.54 -45.79 -11.19
N ARG A 408 14.23 -45.67 -11.46
CA ARG A 408 13.67 -45.78 -12.81
C ARG A 408 14.15 -44.65 -13.71
N LEU A 409 14.22 -43.42 -13.19
CA LEU A 409 14.68 -42.26 -13.93
C LEU A 409 16.15 -42.42 -14.34
N TYR A 410 17.03 -42.78 -13.41
CA TYR A 410 18.45 -43.02 -13.70
C TYR A 410 18.68 -44.20 -14.64
N ALA A 411 17.93 -45.30 -14.49
CA ALA A 411 18.00 -46.43 -15.42
C ALA A 411 17.62 -46.00 -16.84
N ASN A 412 16.54 -45.24 -17.00
CA ASN A 412 16.11 -44.72 -18.30
C ASN A 412 17.10 -43.72 -18.89
N MET A 413 17.69 -42.84 -18.07
CA MET A 413 18.74 -41.93 -18.52
C MET A 413 19.98 -42.69 -18.99
N PHE A 414 20.43 -43.68 -18.22
CA PHE A 414 21.59 -44.51 -18.57
C PHE A 414 21.36 -45.26 -19.89
N GLN A 415 20.19 -45.88 -20.07
CA GLN A 415 19.81 -46.55 -21.30
C GLN A 415 19.86 -45.59 -22.51
N LYS A 416 19.35 -44.37 -22.36
CA LYS A 416 19.42 -43.34 -23.42
C LYS A 416 20.86 -42.93 -23.75
N PHE A 417 21.75 -42.86 -22.75
CA PHE A 417 23.16 -42.56 -23.01
C PHE A 417 23.84 -43.69 -23.78
N VAL A 418 23.60 -44.95 -23.40
CA VAL A 418 24.11 -46.12 -24.13
C VAL A 418 23.60 -46.13 -25.58
N GLU A 419 22.30 -45.88 -25.80
CA GLU A 419 21.72 -45.80 -27.14
C GLU A 419 22.30 -44.66 -27.98
N ARG A 420 22.59 -43.51 -27.36
CA ARG A 420 23.21 -42.38 -28.05
C ARG A 420 24.65 -42.67 -28.43
N ASP A 421 25.42 -43.29 -27.53
CA ASP A 421 26.81 -43.61 -27.78
C ASP A 421 26.93 -44.73 -28.83
N ALA A 422 26.03 -45.73 -28.79
CA ALA A 422 25.90 -46.74 -29.84
C ALA A 422 25.54 -46.13 -31.21
N LYS A 423 24.65 -45.12 -31.26
CA LYS A 423 24.35 -44.39 -32.50
C LYS A 423 25.56 -43.63 -33.03
N LYS A 424 26.32 -42.96 -32.17
CA LYS A 424 27.55 -42.24 -32.55
C LYS A 424 28.63 -43.18 -33.08
N GLU A 425 28.82 -44.33 -32.45
CA GLU A 425 29.74 -45.39 -32.92
C GLU A 425 29.31 -45.90 -34.30
N ALA A 426 28.01 -46.18 -34.49
CA ALA A 426 27.47 -46.62 -35.76
C ALA A 426 27.58 -45.54 -36.87
N GLU A 427 27.49 -44.26 -36.53
CA GLU A 427 27.71 -43.15 -37.46
C GLU A 427 29.18 -43.02 -37.85
N LYS A 428 30.13 -43.15 -36.89
CA LYS A 428 31.57 -43.17 -37.17
C LYS A 428 31.99 -44.35 -38.06
N GLY A 429 31.50 -45.55 -37.78
CA GLY A 429 31.81 -46.73 -38.60
C GLY A 429 31.33 -46.58 -40.05
N LYS A 430 30.20 -45.90 -40.27
CA LYS A 430 29.70 -45.58 -41.62
C LYS A 430 30.52 -44.51 -42.34
N GLU A 431 31.14 -43.58 -41.62
CA GLU A 431 32.08 -42.61 -42.19
C GLU A 431 33.42 -43.26 -42.55
N GLU A 432 33.91 -44.20 -41.74
CA GLU A 432 35.12 -44.98 -42.03
C GLU A 432 34.94 -45.95 -43.21
N GLU A 433 33.79 -46.63 -43.35
CA GLU A 433 33.46 -47.45 -44.53
C GLU A 433 33.38 -46.63 -45.84
N LYS A 434 32.86 -45.40 -45.76
CA LYS A 434 32.85 -44.46 -46.91
C LYS A 434 34.24 -43.89 -47.22
N GLY A 435 35.13 -43.82 -46.25
CA GLY A 435 36.54 -43.46 -46.45
C GLY A 435 37.35 -44.58 -47.09
N SER A 436 37.10 -45.84 -46.68
CA SER A 436 37.77 -47.04 -47.20
C SER A 436 37.35 -47.36 -48.65
N SER A 437 36.05 -47.29 -48.98
CA SER A 437 35.54 -47.50 -50.34
C SER A 437 35.97 -46.44 -51.37
N LYS A 438 36.66 -45.37 -50.94
CA LYS A 438 37.23 -44.35 -51.82
C LYS A 438 38.69 -44.63 -52.24
N MET A 439 39.35 -45.64 -51.65
CA MET A 439 40.69 -46.08 -52.08
C MET A 439 40.67 -47.24 -53.08
N ASP A 440 39.56 -47.96 -53.24
CA ASP A 440 39.48 -49.14 -54.11
C ASP A 440 38.86 -48.89 -55.50
N ILE A 441 38.81 -47.63 -55.96
CA ILE A 441 38.37 -47.27 -57.32
C ILE A 441 39.35 -46.28 -57.98
N GLU A 442 40.62 -46.66 -58.09
CA GLU A 442 41.56 -46.07 -59.07
C GLU A 442 42.52 -47.16 -59.59
N GLU A 443 41.99 -48.22 -60.21
CA GLU A 443 42.75 -49.07 -61.13
C GLU A 443 41.76 -49.65 -62.17
N ASP A 444 41.58 -48.94 -63.29
CA ASP A 444 41.77 -49.43 -64.67
C ASP A 444 40.97 -48.62 -65.70
N GLY A 445 41.63 -48.26 -66.82
CA GLY A 445 40.94 -47.99 -68.09
C GLY A 445 41.24 -46.67 -68.80
N ALA A 446 42.51 -46.39 -69.14
CA ALA A 446 42.83 -45.42 -70.21
C ALA A 446 42.88 -46.16 -71.56
N GLU A 447 41.80 -46.06 -72.34
CA GLU A 447 41.74 -46.58 -73.71
C GLU A 447 42.31 -45.58 -74.74
N VAL A 448 43.06 -46.16 -75.67
CA VAL A 448 43.81 -45.54 -76.77
C VAL A 448 42.87 -45.08 -77.88
N GLN A 449 43.02 -43.83 -78.35
CA GLN A 449 42.48 -43.38 -79.64
C GLN A 449 43.58 -43.36 -80.71
N ILE A 450 43.36 -44.10 -81.79
CA ILE A 450 44.08 -44.01 -83.07
C ILE A 450 43.08 -43.45 -84.09
N GLU A 451 43.40 -42.35 -84.75
CA GLU A 451 42.88 -42.01 -86.08
C GLU A 451 43.99 -41.40 -86.94
N ALA A 452 43.80 -41.58 -88.25
CA ALA A 452 44.76 -41.54 -89.35
C ALA A 452 45.22 -40.14 -89.81
#